data_AF-A0A380DJY4-F1
#
_entry.id   AF-A0A380DJY4-F1
#
_cell.length_a   1.000
_cell.length_b   1.000
_cell.length_c   1.000
_cell.angle_alpha   90.00
_cell.angle_beta   90.00
_cell.angle_gamma   90.00
#
_symmetry.space_group_name_H-M   'P 1'
#
loop_
_entity.id
_entity.type
_entity.pdbx_description
1 polymer ?
#
loop_
_entity_poly.entity_id
_entity_poly.type
_entity_poly.pdbx_seq_one_letter_code
_entity_poly.pdbx_strand_id
1 'polypeptide(L)'
;MFIISNGVETRYFSNNDSELLKSHMFYWSDKQNNRINTLQSFAESFMRPCQLAKMISRYMIINETDRILMAMRPYQVYAVESLIQQATETGNNGYVWHTTGSGKTLTSFKASQILSQQDDIKKLSFWLT
;
A
#
# COMPACT_ATOMS: atom_id res chain seq x y z
N MET A 1 6.79 6.21 -9.91
CA MET A 1 6.65 4.75 -9.74
C MET A 1 7.14 4.11 -11.02
N PHE A 2 7.94 3.05 -10.91
CA PHE A 2 8.44 2.29 -12.05
C PHE A 2 7.93 0.86 -12.00
N ILE A 3 7.80 0.26 -13.18
CA ILE A 3 7.39 -1.12 -13.39
C ILE A 3 8.43 -1.76 -14.29
N ILE A 4 8.90 -2.95 -13.91
CA ILE A 4 9.84 -3.76 -14.69
C ILE A 4 9.23 -5.13 -14.92
N SER A 5 9.32 -5.63 -16.15
CA SER A 5 8.80 -6.94 -16.52
C SER A 5 9.68 -7.63 -17.54
N ASN A 6 9.76 -8.96 -17.47
CA ASN A 6 10.29 -9.81 -18.54
C ASN A 6 9.18 -10.66 -19.21
N GLY A 7 7.91 -10.30 -19.00
CA GLY A 7 6.73 -11.03 -19.48
C GLY A 7 6.21 -12.07 -18.49
N VAL A 8 7.09 -12.80 -17.80
CA VAL A 8 6.73 -13.84 -16.83
C VAL A 8 6.73 -13.31 -15.39
N GLU A 9 7.65 -12.41 -15.07
CA GLU A 9 7.73 -11.74 -13.78
C GLU A 9 7.61 -10.23 -13.96
N THR A 10 6.73 -9.61 -13.17
CA THR A 10 6.50 -8.17 -13.17
C THR A 10 6.62 -7.63 -11.75
N ARG A 11 7.42 -6.58 -11.55
CA ARG A 11 7.64 -5.92 -10.26
C ARG A 11 7.43 -4.41 -10.38
N TYR A 12 7.02 -3.79 -9.29
CA TYR A 12 6.92 -2.34 -9.17
C TYR A 12 7.79 -1.80 -8.04
N PHE A 13 8.24 -0.57 -8.17
CA PHE A 13 9.05 0.12 -7.15
C PHE A 13 8.89 1.65 -7.26
N SER A 14 9.29 2.36 -6.21
CA SER A 14 9.30 3.82 -6.18
C SER A 14 10.52 4.39 -6.92
N ASN A 15 10.37 5.59 -7.47
CA ASN A 15 11.50 6.33 -8.03
C ASN A 15 12.28 6.97 -6.88
N ASN A 16 13.55 6.63 -6.73
CA ASN A 16 14.46 7.23 -5.75
C ASN A 16 15.76 7.60 -6.46
N ASP A 17 16.39 8.70 -6.01
CA ASP A 17 17.68 9.16 -6.57
C ASP A 17 18.87 8.30 -6.10
N SER A 18 18.67 7.46 -5.09
CA SER A 18 19.65 6.54 -4.54
C SER A 18 19.71 5.21 -5.31
N GLU A 19 20.71 4.39 -4.99
CA GLU A 19 20.89 3.07 -5.61
C GLU A 19 19.62 2.21 -5.50
N LEU A 20 19.33 1.45 -6.56
CA LEU A 20 18.14 0.60 -6.63
C LEU A 20 18.16 -0.47 -5.52
N LEU A 21 17.35 -0.25 -4.48
CA LEU A 21 17.18 -1.21 -3.41
C LEU A 21 16.30 -2.38 -3.87
N LYS A 22 16.91 -3.52 -4.20
CA LYS A 22 16.19 -4.75 -4.60
C LYS A 22 15.12 -5.18 -3.59
N SER A 23 15.33 -4.90 -2.30
CA SER A 23 14.38 -5.15 -1.20
C SER A 23 13.08 -4.32 -1.29
N HIS A 24 13.07 -3.26 -2.10
CA HIS A 24 11.92 -2.38 -2.35
C HIS A 24 11.28 -2.60 -3.73
N MET A 25 11.66 -3.69 -4.42
CA MET A 25 11.00 -4.13 -5.65
C MET A 25 9.96 -5.19 -5.31
N PHE A 26 8.69 -4.81 -5.39
CA PHE A 26 7.60 -5.67 -4.94
C PHE A 26 6.87 -6.32 -6.10
N TYR A 27 6.42 -7.55 -5.86
CA TYR A 27 5.41 -8.18 -6.70
C TYR A 27 4.03 -7.69 -6.31
N TRP A 28 3.14 -7.60 -7.29
CA TRP A 28 1.73 -7.41 -7.01
C TRP A 28 1.11 -8.74 -6.58
N SER A 29 0.08 -8.67 -5.73
CA SER A 29 -0.68 -9.83 -5.30
C SER A 29 -2.15 -9.47 -5.16
N ASP A 30 -3.01 -10.49 -5.17
CA ASP A 30 -4.41 -10.33 -4.80
C ASP A 30 -4.58 -10.18 -3.27
N LYS A 31 -5.85 -10.06 -2.84
CA LYS A 31 -6.23 -9.93 -1.42
C LYS A 31 -5.87 -11.15 -0.58
N GLN A 32 -5.75 -12.32 -1.20
CA GLN A 32 -5.38 -13.58 -0.56
C GLN A 32 -3.84 -13.78 -0.55
N ASN A 33 -3.09 -12.76 -0.97
CA ASN A 33 -1.64 -12.77 -1.13
C ASN A 33 -1.12 -13.74 -2.21
N ASN A 34 -1.97 -14.16 -3.15
CA ASN A 34 -1.51 -14.90 -4.32
C ASN A 34 -0.83 -13.93 -5.29
N ARG A 35 0.38 -14.31 -5.71
CA ARG A 35 1.26 -13.45 -6.51
C ARG A 35 0.75 -13.33 -7.95
N ILE A 36 0.65 -12.10 -8.45
CA ILE A 36 0.25 -11.78 -9.84
C ILE A 36 1.50 -11.35 -10.61
N ASN A 37 2.00 -12.26 -11.45
CA ASN A 37 3.35 -12.17 -12.02
C ASN A 37 3.42 -11.85 -13.50
N THR A 38 2.61 -12.53 -14.29
CA THR A 38 2.61 -12.37 -15.74
C THR A 38 2.24 -10.93 -16.07
N LEU A 39 2.89 -10.38 -17.10
CA LEU A 39 2.63 -8.99 -17.49
C LEU A 39 1.15 -8.74 -17.78
N GLN A 40 0.49 -9.72 -18.42
CA GLN A 40 -0.93 -9.67 -18.73
C GLN A 40 -1.79 -9.53 -17.46
N SER A 41 -1.69 -10.49 -16.52
CA SER A 41 -2.51 -10.46 -15.30
C SER A 41 -2.17 -9.26 -14.42
N PHE A 42 -0.91 -8.84 -14.38
CA PHE A 42 -0.50 -7.61 -13.70
C PHE A 42 -1.17 -6.38 -14.32
N ALA A 43 -1.20 -6.27 -15.66
CA ALA A 43 -1.83 -5.15 -16.33
C ALA A 43 -3.34 -5.11 -16.07
N GLU A 44 -4.01 -6.26 -16.13
CA GLU A 44 -5.44 -6.40 -15.86
C GLU A 44 -5.82 -6.06 -14.41
N SER A 45 -4.91 -6.26 -13.44
CA SER A 45 -5.18 -5.95 -12.03
C SER A 45 -4.68 -4.57 -11.60
N PHE A 46 -3.38 -4.31 -11.79
CA PHE A 46 -2.64 -3.17 -11.22
C PHE A 46 -2.72 -1.93 -12.11
N MET A 47 -2.62 -2.12 -13.44
CA MET A 47 -2.57 -1.00 -14.41
C MET A 47 -3.96 -0.44 -14.76
N ARG A 48 -5.03 -0.94 -14.13
CA ARG A 48 -6.35 -0.32 -14.26
C ARG A 48 -6.26 1.14 -13.78
N PRO A 49 -6.81 2.12 -14.51
CA PRO A 49 -6.61 3.55 -14.22
C PRO A 49 -6.87 3.92 -12.76
N CYS A 50 -7.99 3.46 -12.18
CA CYS A 50 -8.33 3.73 -10.78
C CYS A 50 -7.33 3.09 -9.81
N GLN A 51 -6.89 1.85 -10.07
CA GLN A 51 -5.94 1.16 -9.19
C GLN A 51 -4.58 1.84 -9.23
N LEU A 52 -4.07 2.15 -10.42
CA LEU A 52 -2.79 2.84 -10.60
C LEU A 52 -2.82 4.24 -9.97
N ALA A 53 -3.90 5.00 -10.20
CA ALA A 53 -4.08 6.33 -9.61
C ALA A 53 -4.11 6.26 -8.07
N LYS A 54 -4.83 5.30 -7.49
CA LYS A 54 -4.82 5.05 -6.04
C LYS A 54 -3.42 4.70 -5.53
N MET A 55 -2.71 3.81 -6.22
CA MET A 55 -1.34 3.42 -5.84
C MET A 55 -0.41 4.63 -5.77
N ILE A 56 -0.42 5.49 -6.79
CA ILE A 56 0.45 6.66 -6.87
C ILE A 56 0.04 7.73 -5.84
N SER A 57 -1.26 8.07 -5.77
CA SER A 57 -1.74 9.18 -4.94
C SER A 57 -1.89 8.85 -3.47
N ARG A 58 -2.25 7.61 -3.12
CA ARG A 58 -2.63 7.21 -1.76
C ARG A 58 -1.73 6.16 -1.15
N TYR A 59 -0.96 5.39 -1.91
CA TYR A 59 -0.17 4.27 -1.35
C TYR A 59 1.34 4.40 -1.59
N MET A 60 1.79 5.61 -1.92
CA MET A 60 3.19 6.01 -1.81
C MET A 60 3.40 6.84 -0.52
N ILE A 61 4.55 6.66 0.11
CA ILE A 61 4.91 7.29 1.38
C ILE A 61 6.33 7.83 1.27
N ILE A 62 6.53 9.06 1.73
CA ILE A 62 7.87 9.64 1.89
C ILE A 62 8.33 9.30 3.30
N ASN A 63 9.40 8.53 3.42
CA ASN A 63 10.08 8.34 4.70
C ASN A 63 10.88 9.62 4.98
N GLU A 64 10.45 10.41 5.96
CA GLU A 64 11.03 11.73 6.26
C GLU A 64 12.49 11.65 6.73
N THR A 65 12.85 10.59 7.46
CA THR A 65 14.22 10.41 8.00
C THR A 65 15.25 10.33 6.89
N ASP A 66 14.95 9.53 5.87
CA ASP A 66 15.87 9.24 4.77
C ASP A 66 15.52 10.02 3.49
N ARG A 67 14.41 10.75 3.50
CA ARG A 67 13.78 11.39 2.32
C ARG A 67 13.58 10.44 1.13
N ILE A 68 13.32 9.17 1.44
CA ILE A 68 13.13 8.10 0.45
C ILE A 68 11.63 7.96 0.15
N LEU A 69 11.27 7.93 -1.13
CA LEU A 69 9.94 7.58 -1.57
C LEU A 69 9.79 6.06 -1.55
N MET A 70 8.73 5.57 -0.90
CA MET A 70 8.44 4.15 -0.74
C MET A 70 7.04 3.84 -1.27
N ALA A 71 6.91 2.77 -2.05
CA ALA A 71 5.61 2.21 -2.40
C ALA A 71 5.18 1.18 -1.33
N MET A 72 3.91 1.20 -0.93
CA MET A 72 3.38 0.17 -0.02
C MET A 72 3.32 -1.20 -0.71
N ARG A 73 3.49 -2.26 0.09
CA ARG A 73 3.32 -3.65 -0.36
C ARG A 73 1.82 -3.97 -0.52
N PRO A 74 1.43 -4.93 -1.37
CA PRO A 74 0.01 -5.17 -1.68
C PRO A 74 -0.84 -5.48 -0.45
N TYR A 75 -0.36 -6.33 0.46
CA TYR A 75 -1.08 -6.65 1.69
C TYR A 75 -1.32 -5.44 2.59
N GLN A 76 -0.38 -4.47 2.59
CA GLN A 76 -0.56 -3.23 3.37
C GLN A 76 -1.64 -2.36 2.74
N VAL A 77 -1.68 -2.29 1.40
CA VAL A 77 -2.73 -1.59 0.66
C VAL A 77 -4.11 -2.17 0.99
N TYR A 78 -4.27 -3.50 0.90
CA TYR A 78 -5.54 -4.16 1.20
C TYR A 78 -5.92 -4.05 2.69
N ALA A 79 -4.95 -4.07 3.60
CA ALA A 79 -5.19 -3.83 5.02
C ALA A 79 -5.74 -2.42 5.25
N VAL A 80 -5.14 -1.40 4.64
CA VAL A 80 -5.61 -0.01 4.74
C VAL A 80 -7.00 0.15 4.12
N GLU A 81 -7.25 -0.42 2.93
CA GLU A 81 -8.58 -0.36 2.31
C GLU A 81 -9.66 -1.03 3.18
N SER A 82 -9.37 -2.20 3.74
CA SER A 82 -10.31 -2.91 4.62
C SER A 82 -10.60 -2.13 5.90
N LEU A 83 -9.59 -1.48 6.48
CA LEU A 83 -9.76 -0.64 7.67
C LEU A 83 -10.61 0.61 7.37
N ILE A 84 -10.38 1.26 6.22
CA ILE A 84 -11.17 2.43 5.81
C ILE A 84 -12.62 2.02 5.58
N GLN A 85 -12.83 0.91 4.87
CA GLN A 85 -14.17 0.37 4.60
C GLN A 85 -14.90 0.07 5.91
N GLN A 86 -14.25 -0.64 6.85
CA GLN A 86 -14.84 -0.97 8.14
C GLN A 86 -15.24 0.29 8.93
N ALA A 87 -14.35 1.28 8.99
CA ALA A 87 -14.57 2.52 9.72
C ALA A 87 -15.69 3.39 9.13
N THR A 88 -15.86 3.39 7.80
CA THR A 88 -16.81 4.28 7.10
C THR A 88 -18.16 3.63 6.82
N GLU A 89 -18.21 2.31 6.56
CA GLU A 89 -19.45 1.63 6.17
C GLU A 89 -20.18 0.98 7.34
N THR A 90 -19.45 0.51 8.37
CA THR A 90 -20.06 -0.29 9.45
C THR A 90 -20.09 0.44 10.79
N GLY A 91 -19.18 1.40 11.01
CA GLY A 91 -18.96 2.03 12.32
C GLY A 91 -18.49 1.05 13.41
N ASN A 92 -18.16 -0.19 13.05
CA ASN A 92 -17.74 -1.24 13.98
C ASN A 92 -16.21 -1.32 14.08
N ASN A 93 -15.75 -1.97 15.15
CA ASN A 93 -14.32 -2.24 15.33
C ASN A 93 -13.80 -3.20 14.24
N GLY A 94 -12.52 -3.04 13.88
CA GLY A 94 -11.80 -3.90 12.95
C GLY A 94 -10.38 -4.15 13.42
N TYR A 95 -9.81 -5.29 13.04
CA TYR A 95 -8.44 -5.64 13.37
C TYR A 95 -7.72 -6.14 12.11
N VAL A 96 -6.42 -5.84 12.04
CA VAL A 96 -5.53 -6.40 11.01
C VAL A 96 -4.35 -7.06 11.71
N TRP A 97 -4.11 -8.33 11.37
CA TRP A 97 -2.96 -9.07 11.86
C TRP A 97 -1.81 -8.99 10.86
N HIS A 98 -0.64 -8.53 11.34
CA HIS A 98 0.62 -8.54 10.59
C HIS A 98 1.73 -9.24 11.38
N THR A 99 2.64 -9.92 10.69
CA THR A 99 3.87 -10.46 11.29
C THR A 99 4.84 -9.34 11.72
N THR A 100 5.72 -9.61 12.69
CA THR A 100 6.69 -8.63 13.19
C THR A 100 7.70 -8.25 12.10
N GLY A 101 8.02 -6.95 11.99
CA GLY A 101 8.89 -6.43 10.91
C GLY A 101 8.22 -6.21 9.55
N SER A 102 6.94 -6.53 9.38
CA SER A 102 6.24 -6.37 8.09
C SER A 102 5.73 -4.94 7.79
N GLY A 103 6.18 -3.91 8.53
CA GLY A 103 5.69 -2.54 8.34
C GLY A 103 4.27 -2.28 8.87
N LYS A 104 3.95 -2.81 10.07
CA LYS A 104 2.71 -2.49 10.81
C LYS A 104 2.52 -1.00 11.02
N THR A 105 3.56 -0.33 11.53
CA THR A 105 3.58 1.11 11.79
C THR A 105 3.23 1.94 10.55
N LEU A 106 3.80 1.56 9.40
CA LEU A 106 3.54 2.24 8.13
C LEU A 106 2.07 2.09 7.70
N THR A 107 1.54 0.88 7.86
CA THR A 107 0.15 0.55 7.51
C THR A 107 -0.82 1.34 8.39
N SER A 108 -0.60 1.35 9.70
CA SER A 108 -1.47 2.03 10.67
C SER A 108 -1.38 3.56 10.55
N PHE A 109 -0.18 4.10 10.33
CA PHE A 109 0.02 5.52 10.03
C PHE A 109 -0.76 5.92 8.77
N LYS A 110 -0.66 5.14 7.68
CA LYS A 110 -1.32 5.48 6.43
C LYS A 110 -2.84 5.38 6.51
N ALA A 111 -3.36 4.37 7.19
CA ALA A 111 -4.80 4.26 7.47
C ALA A 111 -5.30 5.50 8.22
N SER A 112 -4.57 5.91 9.27
CA SER A 112 -4.89 7.10 10.07
C SER A 112 -4.88 8.37 9.24
N GLN A 113 -3.88 8.54 8.37
CA GLN A 113 -3.76 9.69 7.48
C GLN A 113 -4.92 9.78 6.47
N ILE A 114 -5.40 8.66 5.93
CA ILE A 114 -6.52 8.67 4.98
C ILE A 114 -7.84 8.92 5.71
N LEU A 115 -8.03 8.31 6.88
CA LEU A 115 -9.22 8.51 7.70
C LEU A 115 -9.33 9.97 8.21
N SER A 116 -8.21 10.61 8.57
CA SER A 116 -8.23 12.02 9.00
C SER A 116 -8.63 13.00 7.89
N GLN A 117 -8.67 12.57 6.63
CA GLN A 117 -9.13 13.36 5.49
C GLN A 117 -10.62 13.15 5.17
N GLN A 118 -11.34 12.31 5.93
CA GLN A 118 -12.78 12.11 5.76
C GLN A 118 -13.55 13.13 6.59
N ASP A 119 -14.50 13.83 5.97
CA ASP A 119 -15.28 14.90 6.63
C ASP A 119 -16.15 14.36 7.78
N ASP A 120 -16.58 13.10 7.70
CA ASP A 120 -17.43 12.46 8.72
C ASP A 120 -16.64 12.09 9.99
N ILE A 121 -15.30 12.11 9.95
CA ILE A 121 -14.44 11.72 11.06
C ILE A 121 -14.08 12.95 11.90
N LYS A 122 -14.81 13.14 13.00
CA LYS A 122 -14.61 14.29 13.91
C LYS A 122 -13.32 14.22 14.74
N LYS A 123 -12.86 13.02 15.06
CA LYS A 123 -11.68 12.80 15.89
C LYS A 123 -11.03 11.46 15.57
N LEU A 124 -9.72 11.47 15.38
CA LEU A 124 -8.90 10.28 15.18
C LEU A 124 -7.78 10.27 16.21
N SER A 125 -7.63 9.15 16.92
CA SER A 125 -6.55 8.92 17.89
C SER A 125 -5.68 7.77 17.41
N PHE A 126 -4.37 8.00 17.34
CA PHE A 126 -3.38 7.02 16.91
C PHE A 126 -2.42 6.71 18.05
N TRP A 127 -2.21 5.43 18.33
CA TRP A 127 -1.33 4.95 19.40
C TRP A 127 -0.30 3.97 18.83
N LEU A 128 0.97 4.21 19.13
CA LEU A 128 2.05 3.25 18.91
C LEU A 128 2.49 2.74 20.29
N THR A 129 2.45 1.42 20.45
CA THR A 129 3.02 0.70 21.60
C THR A 129 4.22 -0.10 21.16
#